data_AF-A0AA92DI10-F1
#
_entry.id   AF-A0AA92DI10-F1
#
_cell.length_a   1.000
_cell.length_b   1.000
_cell.length_c   1.000
_cell.angle_alpha   90.00
_cell.angle_beta   90.00
_cell.angle_gamma   90.00
#
_symmetry.space_group_name_H-M   'P 1'
#
loop_
_entity.id
_entity.type
_entity.pdbx_description
1 polymer ?
#
loop_
_entity_poly.entity_id
_entity_poly.type
_entity_poly.pdbx_seq_one_letter_code
_entity_poly.pdbx_strand_id
1 'polypeptide(L)'
;MMGLGRAVSALILSSALLCSAPSRADLRADEAPWLPVSQVMAELARNPEFVEALYRRLGRDPKAGGILGPDEIKRLREMILGKNFEELDRFPGLTVQGMGRSVRLAGAMLDRPSDDDAPPEPAPAEKAIETAAEEGLGIPAVGTPLAPDAYLRPLGFGLETGDRVDPAMAEHYADSLRLAELLNRFSLNTPDGGGRYRVVLDGRVLDTPRALVEALERSGHDVEVRDSRYFANFGDLIYQGRDVLTPFWIDTRLPVPGTDRNLLVPVSHSQHELVVRGPVVNADLSFYFGIDGQAVFRPSVTRDQAWVMGRVAHRYRGEEAMEVIRLAGVIVRAYDAIKRRHPELPFGGYYALGVCNDVNAMIELRMRGETTLFPLTLDPQFFTDEGEIGRLAESLPLDSRWRAVADPRRILGSLPVEDLAALPLPSLREDLEKVRTAWESGRLPRPGVGDVALLGAVVAGLLAAGLWSVRLWLVRRRR
;
A
#
# COMPACT_ATOMS: atom_id res chain seq x y z
N MET A 1 14.97 -5.95 66.78
CA MET A 1 14.02 -6.93 66.21
C MET A 1 14.54 -7.24 64.80
N MET A 2 15.50 -8.15 64.56
CA MET A 2 15.41 -9.64 64.57
C MET A 2 14.09 -10.14 63.95
N GLY A 3 14.04 -10.88 62.83
CA GLY A 3 15.13 -11.48 62.06
C GLY A 3 14.70 -12.08 60.70
N LEU A 4 15.75 -12.46 59.98
CA LEU A 4 15.84 -13.25 58.75
C LEU A 4 15.29 -14.68 58.90
N GLY A 5 14.82 -15.26 57.78
CA GLY A 5 15.47 -16.48 57.27
C GLY A 5 14.62 -17.72 56.96
N ARG A 6 14.56 -18.06 55.64
CA ARG A 6 14.82 -19.37 54.99
C ARG A 6 13.87 -20.55 55.32
N ALA A 7 13.69 -21.59 54.51
CA ALA A 7 13.95 -22.01 53.14
C ALA A 7 13.44 -23.48 53.09
N VAL A 8 12.67 -23.88 52.08
CA VAL A 8 13.05 -24.93 51.09
C VAL A 8 12.80 -26.41 51.48
N SER A 9 12.20 -27.10 50.49
CA SER A 9 12.16 -28.55 50.20
C SER A 9 10.98 -29.36 50.73
N ALA A 10 10.39 -30.32 49.99
CA ALA A 10 10.44 -30.74 48.58
C ALA A 10 9.52 -32.00 48.48
N LEU A 11 8.71 -32.11 47.40
CA LEU A 11 8.51 -33.31 46.54
C LEU A 11 8.16 -34.69 47.20
N ILE A 12 7.23 -35.55 46.74
CA ILE A 12 6.82 -36.00 45.38
C ILE A 12 5.45 -36.74 45.50
N LEU A 13 4.73 -36.84 44.37
CA LEU A 13 3.83 -37.94 43.91
C LEU A 13 2.33 -37.84 44.21
N SER A 14 1.59 -37.42 43.16
CA SER A 14 0.26 -37.89 42.69
C SER A 14 -0.25 -36.80 41.71
N SER A 15 0.09 -36.70 40.42
CA SER A 15 0.15 -37.67 39.31
C SER A 15 -1.09 -38.57 39.16
N ALA A 16 -2.26 -37.95 39.05
CA ALA A 16 -3.40 -38.35 38.22
C ALA A 16 -4.50 -37.27 38.33
N LEU A 17 -5.12 -36.87 37.20
CA LEU A 17 -6.23 -35.90 37.09
C LEU A 17 -5.89 -34.42 36.86
N LEU A 18 -4.79 -34.12 36.17
CA LEU A 18 -4.79 -33.01 35.22
C LEU A 18 -5.10 -33.61 33.85
N CYS A 19 -6.40 -33.71 33.55
CA CYS A 19 -6.84 -33.69 32.16
C CYS A 19 -6.34 -32.35 31.60
N SER A 20 -5.20 -32.41 30.94
CA SER A 20 -4.83 -31.51 29.86
C SER A 20 -6.07 -31.39 28.97
N ALA A 21 -6.81 -30.30 29.15
CA ALA A 21 -7.63 -29.79 28.06
C ALA A 21 -6.63 -29.55 26.92
N PRO A 22 -6.71 -30.27 25.80
CA PRO A 22 -5.93 -29.87 24.64
C PRO A 22 -6.31 -28.41 24.38
N SER A 23 -5.31 -27.53 24.43
CA SER A 23 -5.41 -26.23 23.78
C SER A 23 -6.04 -26.48 22.41
N ARG A 24 -7.16 -25.82 22.11
CA ARG A 24 -7.87 -25.86 20.82
C ARG A 24 -7.02 -25.27 19.66
N ALA A 25 -5.76 -25.65 19.59
CA ALA A 25 -4.79 -25.17 18.61
C ALA A 25 -4.53 -26.18 17.49
N ASP A 26 -5.11 -27.39 17.53
CA ASP A 26 -4.70 -28.48 16.63
C ASP A 26 -5.83 -29.19 15.88
N LEU A 27 -6.95 -28.50 15.63
CA LEU A 27 -8.06 -29.05 14.84
C LEU A 27 -8.48 -28.06 13.75
N ARG A 28 -7.71 -28.05 12.66
CA ARG A 28 -8.16 -28.02 11.24
C ARG A 28 -6.99 -27.58 10.36
N ALA A 29 -6.08 -28.50 10.05
CA ALA A 29 -5.01 -28.28 9.07
C ALA A 29 -5.55 -27.91 7.66
N ASP A 30 -6.85 -28.15 7.42
CA ASP A 30 -7.55 -27.80 6.18
C ASP A 30 -8.23 -26.41 6.19
N GLU A 31 -8.24 -25.69 7.32
CA GLU A 31 -8.83 -24.34 7.35
C GLU A 31 -7.80 -23.28 6.98
N ALA A 32 -8.22 -22.37 6.10
CA ALA A 32 -7.51 -21.14 5.82
C ALA A 32 -7.10 -20.43 7.14
N PRO A 33 -5.82 -20.03 7.33
CA PRO A 33 -5.41 -19.28 8.52
C PRO A 33 -6.10 -17.92 8.74
N TRP A 34 -6.96 -17.49 7.82
CA TRP A 34 -7.72 -16.24 7.86
C TRP A 34 -9.24 -16.50 7.69
N LEU A 35 -10.05 -15.48 8.00
CA LEU A 35 -11.50 -15.51 7.87
C LEU A 35 -11.97 -14.53 6.77
N PRO A 36 -12.95 -14.90 5.93
CA PRO A 36 -13.63 -13.93 5.06
C PRO A 36 -14.36 -12.86 5.89
N VAL A 37 -14.40 -11.62 5.39
CA VAL A 37 -15.17 -10.53 6.04
C VAL A 37 -16.63 -10.89 6.12
N SER A 38 -17.18 -11.55 5.09
CA SER A 38 -18.57 -12.00 5.08
C SER A 38 -18.92 -12.91 6.27
N GLN A 39 -18.02 -13.84 6.61
CA GLN A 39 -18.19 -14.75 7.73
C GLN A 39 -18.17 -14.00 9.07
N VAL A 40 -17.18 -13.12 9.27
CA VAL A 40 -17.05 -12.31 10.49
C VAL A 40 -18.28 -11.42 10.67
N MET A 41 -18.73 -10.75 9.61
CA MET A 41 -19.90 -9.87 9.64
C MET A 41 -21.20 -10.65 9.87
N ALA A 42 -21.35 -11.84 9.28
CA ALA A 42 -22.51 -12.70 9.51
C ALA A 42 -22.61 -13.19 10.97
N GLU A 43 -21.48 -13.40 11.64
CA GLU A 43 -21.43 -13.74 13.05
C GLU A 43 -21.73 -12.53 13.93
N LEU A 44 -21.01 -11.42 13.72
CA LEU A 44 -21.15 -10.18 14.49
C LEU A 44 -22.56 -9.58 14.36
N ALA A 45 -23.20 -9.66 13.19
CA ALA A 45 -24.55 -9.16 12.96
C ALA A 45 -25.64 -9.91 13.76
N ARG A 46 -25.31 -11.04 14.41
CA ARG A 46 -26.21 -11.72 15.35
C ARG A 46 -26.24 -11.03 16.72
N ASN A 47 -25.27 -10.17 17.01
CA ASN A 47 -25.22 -9.38 18.23
C ASN A 47 -25.88 -8.00 18.00
N PRO A 48 -27.04 -7.71 18.62
CA PRO A 48 -27.71 -6.42 18.46
C PRO A 48 -26.85 -5.23 18.87
N GLU A 49 -26.01 -5.37 19.90
CA GLU A 49 -25.14 -4.29 20.37
C GLU A 49 -24.06 -3.94 19.35
N PHE A 50 -23.52 -4.95 18.65
CA PHE A 50 -22.58 -4.72 17.56
C PHE A 50 -23.24 -3.95 16.43
N VAL A 51 -24.44 -4.37 16.01
CA VAL A 51 -25.19 -3.72 14.94
C VAL A 51 -25.45 -2.25 15.29
N GLU A 52 -25.91 -1.97 16.52
CA GLU A 52 -26.11 -0.60 17.01
C GLU A 52 -24.81 0.22 17.07
N ALA A 53 -23.69 -0.37 17.50
CA ALA A 53 -22.39 0.29 17.52
C ALA A 53 -21.92 0.64 16.10
N LEU A 54 -22.07 -0.30 15.17
CA LEU A 54 -21.74 -0.13 13.76
C LEU A 54 -22.58 0.98 13.12
N TYR A 55 -23.89 0.99 13.38
CA TYR A 55 -24.78 2.07 12.94
C TYR A 55 -24.36 3.43 13.47
N ARG A 56 -24.05 3.51 14.76
CA ARG A 56 -23.61 4.76 15.39
C ARG A 56 -22.34 5.28 14.72
N ARG A 57 -21.42 4.40 14.37
CA ARG A 57 -20.14 4.76 13.76
C ARG A 57 -20.30 5.15 12.29
N LEU A 58 -21.01 4.36 11.48
CA LEU A 58 -21.27 4.67 10.06
C LEU A 58 -22.22 5.86 9.87
N GLY A 59 -23.11 6.12 10.82
CA GLY A 59 -24.17 7.12 10.69
C GLY A 59 -23.86 8.50 11.26
N ARG A 60 -22.87 8.64 12.16
CA ARG A 60 -22.56 9.92 12.83
C ARG A 60 -21.25 10.56 12.40
N ASP A 61 -20.32 9.77 11.90
CA ASP A 61 -18.98 10.26 11.55
C ASP A 61 -18.68 10.01 10.07
N PRO A 62 -18.78 11.03 9.20
CA PRO A 62 -18.37 10.88 7.80
C PRO A 62 -16.88 10.52 7.66
N LYS A 63 -16.06 10.71 8.70
CA LYS A 63 -14.64 10.31 8.74
C LYS A 63 -14.46 8.81 8.99
N ALA A 64 -15.47 8.11 9.51
CA ALA A 64 -15.38 6.69 9.85
C ALA A 64 -15.25 5.75 8.63
N GLY A 65 -15.61 6.23 7.43
CA GLY A 65 -15.47 5.48 6.18
C GLY A 65 -14.05 5.49 5.59
N GLY A 66 -13.11 6.22 6.19
CA GLY A 66 -11.75 6.35 5.66
C GLY A 66 -11.75 6.95 4.25
N ILE A 67 -11.24 6.18 3.28
CA ILE A 67 -11.14 6.58 1.87
C ILE A 67 -12.42 6.36 1.05
N LEU A 68 -13.47 5.78 1.64
CA LEU A 68 -14.74 5.52 0.97
C LEU A 68 -15.55 6.81 0.78
N GLY A 69 -16.08 7.00 -0.43
CA GLY A 69 -17.00 8.10 -0.71
C GLY A 69 -18.40 7.87 -0.11
N PRO A 70 -19.28 8.89 -0.16
CA PRO A 70 -20.63 8.78 0.38
C PRO A 70 -21.47 7.65 -0.26
N ASP A 71 -21.31 7.41 -1.56
CA ASP A 71 -22.04 6.37 -2.28
C ASP A 71 -21.55 4.97 -1.87
N GLU A 72 -20.25 4.81 -1.65
CA GLU A 72 -19.64 3.58 -1.16
C GLU A 72 -20.07 3.28 0.28
N ILE A 73 -20.10 4.28 1.16
CA ILE A 73 -20.60 4.13 2.54
C ILE A 73 -22.07 3.72 2.53
N LYS A 74 -22.89 4.34 1.66
CA LYS A 74 -24.29 3.95 1.48
C LYS A 74 -24.41 2.49 1.02
N ARG A 75 -23.64 2.07 0.02
CA ARG A 75 -23.64 0.67 -0.46
C ARG A 75 -23.16 -0.31 0.61
N LEU A 76 -22.12 0.04 1.36
CA LEU A 76 -21.63 -0.73 2.52
C LEU A 76 -22.76 -0.98 3.53
N ARG A 77 -23.48 0.09 3.88
CA ARG A 77 -24.65 0.00 4.75
C ARG A 77 -25.73 -0.90 4.15
N GLU A 78 -26.10 -0.72 2.89
CA GLU A 78 -27.13 -1.54 2.24
C GLU A 78 -26.78 -3.03 2.26
N MET A 79 -25.52 -3.42 2.02
CA MET A 79 -25.10 -4.83 2.10
C MET A 79 -25.20 -5.38 3.53
N ILE A 80 -24.74 -4.63 4.53
CA ILE A 80 -24.80 -5.05 5.94
C ILE A 80 -26.25 -5.22 6.40
N LEU A 81 -27.13 -4.29 6.03
CA LEU A 81 -28.54 -4.32 6.45
C LEU A 81 -29.38 -5.32 5.68
N GLY A 82 -29.09 -5.47 4.39
CA GLY A 82 -29.66 -6.52 3.54
C GLY A 82 -29.16 -7.92 3.92
N LYS A 83 -28.15 -8.02 4.78
CA LYS A 83 -27.44 -9.27 5.11
C LYS A 83 -26.80 -9.94 3.89
N ASN A 84 -26.44 -9.14 2.90
CA ASN A 84 -25.74 -9.56 1.69
C ASN A 84 -24.22 -9.60 1.97
N PHE A 85 -23.82 -10.35 2.99
CA PHE A 85 -22.44 -10.33 3.48
C PHE A 85 -21.43 -10.85 2.45
N GLU A 86 -21.83 -11.74 1.55
CA GLU A 86 -20.97 -12.25 0.48
C GLU A 86 -20.46 -11.15 -0.47
N GLU A 87 -21.23 -10.08 -0.68
CA GLU A 87 -20.77 -8.94 -1.50
C GLU A 87 -19.64 -8.15 -0.83
N LEU A 88 -19.51 -8.22 0.51
CA LEU A 88 -18.43 -7.56 1.24
C LEU A 88 -17.06 -8.14 0.89
N ASP A 89 -17.00 -9.42 0.54
CA ASP A 89 -15.73 -10.09 0.17
C ASP A 89 -15.18 -9.59 -1.18
N ARG A 90 -15.92 -8.76 -1.91
CA ARG A 90 -15.52 -8.11 -3.18
C ARG A 90 -15.67 -6.58 -3.14
N PHE A 91 -15.93 -6.02 -1.97
CA PHE A 91 -16.18 -4.59 -1.81
C PHE A 91 -14.85 -3.79 -1.80
N PRO A 92 -14.82 -2.56 -2.34
CA PRO A 92 -15.90 -1.87 -3.03
C PRO A 92 -15.98 -2.12 -4.54
N GLY A 93 -14.94 -2.75 -5.12
CA GLY A 93 -14.91 -3.04 -6.55
C GLY A 93 -14.92 -1.77 -7.40
N LEU A 94 -14.18 -0.74 -6.98
CA LEU A 94 -14.11 0.54 -7.69
C LEU A 94 -13.05 0.51 -8.78
N THR A 95 -13.30 1.21 -9.88
CA THR A 95 -12.20 1.52 -10.81
C THR A 95 -11.15 2.39 -10.12
N VAL A 96 -9.92 2.41 -10.65
CA VAL A 96 -8.87 3.34 -10.21
C VAL A 96 -9.44 4.76 -10.15
N GLN A 97 -10.00 5.27 -11.25
CA GLN A 97 -10.63 6.61 -11.28
C GLN A 97 -11.72 6.81 -10.20
N GLY A 98 -12.55 5.80 -9.96
CA GLY A 98 -13.60 5.81 -8.93
C GLY A 98 -13.02 5.95 -7.52
N MET A 99 -11.93 5.24 -7.24
CA MET A 99 -11.17 5.42 -6.00
C MET A 99 -10.68 6.86 -5.86
N GLY A 100 -10.04 7.40 -6.90
CA GLY A 100 -9.51 8.76 -6.83
C GLY A 100 -10.58 9.81 -6.60
N ARG A 101 -11.79 9.60 -7.13
CA ARG A 101 -12.96 10.44 -6.81
C ARG A 101 -13.35 10.27 -5.34
N SER A 102 -13.41 9.04 -4.84
CA SER A 102 -13.77 8.74 -3.44
C SER A 102 -12.82 9.41 -2.46
N VAL A 103 -11.50 9.28 -2.67
CA VAL A 103 -10.47 9.92 -1.82
C VAL A 103 -10.62 11.45 -1.84
N ARG A 104 -10.82 12.07 -3.01
CA ARG A 104 -11.02 13.53 -3.09
C ARG A 104 -12.29 13.99 -2.37
N LEU A 105 -13.38 13.23 -2.49
CA LEU A 105 -14.62 13.53 -1.79
C LEU A 105 -14.46 13.38 -0.28
N ALA A 106 -13.79 12.32 0.18
CA ALA A 106 -13.47 12.11 1.59
C ALA A 106 -12.59 13.25 2.14
N GLY A 107 -11.55 13.66 1.40
CA GLY A 107 -10.70 14.79 1.76
C GLY A 107 -11.48 16.10 1.91
N ALA A 108 -12.33 16.43 0.92
CA ALA A 108 -13.17 17.63 0.96
C ALA A 108 -14.19 17.64 2.12
N MET A 109 -14.50 16.49 2.72
CA MET A 109 -15.34 16.39 3.92
C MET A 109 -14.53 16.59 5.21
N LEU A 110 -13.23 16.24 5.21
CA LEU A 110 -12.32 16.45 6.34
C LEU A 110 -11.91 17.92 6.49
N ASP A 111 -11.74 18.63 5.39
CA ASP A 111 -11.30 20.03 5.38
C ASP A 111 -12.40 21.02 5.79
N ARG A 112 -13.62 20.54 6.09
CA ARG A 112 -14.64 21.40 6.68
C ARG A 112 -14.27 21.63 8.14
N PRO A 113 -13.86 22.85 8.53
CA PRO A 113 -13.49 23.13 9.91
C PRO A 113 -14.67 22.76 10.81
N SER A 114 -14.48 21.78 11.68
CA SER A 114 -15.27 21.72 12.90
C SER A 114 -14.75 22.85 13.77
N ASP A 115 -15.63 23.74 14.24
CA ASP A 115 -15.29 24.94 15.03
C ASP A 115 -14.43 24.63 16.29
N ASP A 116 -14.29 23.36 16.67
CA ASP A 116 -13.55 22.90 17.85
C ASP A 116 -12.18 22.24 17.59
N ASP A 117 -11.79 21.97 16.33
CA ASP A 117 -10.54 21.22 16.03
C ASP A 117 -9.73 21.90 14.91
N ALA A 118 -9.08 23.03 15.23
CA ALA A 118 -7.98 23.49 14.39
C ALA A 118 -6.89 22.38 14.40
N PRO A 119 -6.47 21.86 13.23
CA PRO A 119 -5.44 20.84 13.19
C PRO A 119 -4.20 21.35 13.92
N PRO A 120 -3.53 20.54 14.76
CA PRO A 120 -2.21 20.89 15.24
C PRO A 120 -1.36 21.14 14.01
N GLU A 121 -0.88 22.37 13.87
CA GLU A 121 0.00 22.78 12.79
C GLU A 121 1.15 21.75 12.76
N PRO A 122 1.34 21.00 11.65
CA PRO A 122 2.39 20.01 11.60
C PRO A 122 3.68 20.74 11.92
N ALA A 123 4.38 20.32 12.98
CA ALA A 123 5.62 20.96 13.40
C ALA A 123 6.51 21.08 12.15
N PRO A 124 6.85 22.30 11.71
CA PRO A 124 7.52 22.48 10.44
C PRO A 124 8.83 21.70 10.49
N ALA A 125 9.08 20.89 9.47
CA ALA A 125 10.34 20.16 9.29
C ALA A 125 11.57 21.10 9.34
N GLU A 126 11.36 22.41 9.21
CA GLU A 126 12.37 23.46 9.39
C GLU A 126 13.01 23.46 10.78
N LYS A 127 12.31 23.09 11.88
CA LYS A 127 12.96 23.02 13.21
C LYS A 127 14.01 21.91 13.34
N ALA A 128 14.08 20.97 12.39
CA ALA A 128 15.09 19.91 12.40
C ALA A 128 16.37 20.26 11.62
N ILE A 129 16.37 21.32 10.79
CA ILE A 129 17.51 21.63 9.87
C ILE A 129 18.27 22.90 10.28
N GLU A 130 17.81 23.67 11.28
CA GLU A 130 18.44 24.95 11.64
C GLU A 130 19.83 24.83 12.29
N THR A 131 20.26 23.65 12.72
CA THR A 131 21.66 23.43 13.11
C THR A 131 22.27 22.38 12.22
N ALA A 132 23.30 22.78 11.45
CA ALA A 132 24.25 21.83 10.89
C ALA A 132 24.77 20.96 12.05
N ALA A 133 24.26 19.73 12.11
CA ALA A 133 24.56 18.79 13.17
C ALA A 133 25.48 17.73 12.58
N GLU A 134 26.65 17.58 13.22
CA GLU A 134 27.54 16.47 13.02
C GLU A 134 27.38 15.54 14.23
N GLU A 135 26.97 14.31 14.01
CA GLU A 135 26.81 13.32 15.07
C GLU A 135 27.37 11.95 14.68
N GLY A 136 27.52 11.05 15.65
CA GLY A 136 27.88 9.66 15.36
C GLY A 136 26.71 8.88 14.77
N LEU A 137 27.00 7.69 14.23
CA LEU A 137 25.97 6.80 13.68
C LEU A 137 24.84 6.53 14.69
N GLY A 138 25.18 6.38 15.97
CA GLY A 138 24.22 6.11 17.04
C GLY A 138 23.65 4.69 16.96
N ILE A 139 24.40 3.75 16.36
CA ILE A 139 24.08 2.33 16.25
C ILE A 139 25.28 1.52 16.77
N PRO A 140 25.10 0.44 17.57
CA PRO A 140 23.82 -0.15 18.01
C PRO A 140 23.01 0.81 18.87
N ALA A 141 21.72 0.92 18.57
CA ALA A 141 20.80 1.82 19.25
C ALA A 141 20.21 1.11 20.47
N VAL A 142 20.12 1.84 21.58
CA VAL A 142 19.52 1.32 22.81
C VAL A 142 18.02 1.52 22.77
N GLY A 143 17.25 0.44 22.78
CA GLY A 143 15.79 0.47 22.83
C GLY A 143 15.21 -0.82 23.38
N THR A 144 14.02 -0.73 23.96
CA THR A 144 13.26 -1.92 24.36
C THR A 144 12.53 -2.47 23.13
N PRO A 145 12.59 -3.79 22.86
CA PRO A 145 11.78 -4.41 21.83
C PRO A 145 10.29 -4.08 22.02
N LEU A 146 9.57 -3.92 20.91
CA LEU A 146 8.14 -3.67 20.97
C LEU A 146 7.40 -4.88 21.54
N ALA A 147 6.33 -4.62 22.29
CA ALA A 147 5.42 -5.68 22.73
C ALA A 147 4.73 -6.32 21.50
N PRO A 148 4.42 -7.64 21.53
CA PRO A 148 3.78 -8.34 20.41
C PRO A 148 2.49 -7.68 19.88
N ASP A 149 1.77 -6.99 20.75
CA ASP A 149 0.48 -6.34 20.53
C ASP A 149 0.56 -4.80 20.52
N ALA A 150 1.77 -4.21 20.41
CA ALA A 150 1.97 -2.76 20.51
C ALA A 150 1.09 -1.93 19.55
N TYR A 151 0.80 -2.48 18.37
CA TYR A 151 -0.01 -1.84 17.33
C TYR A 151 -1.46 -2.29 17.31
N LEU A 152 -1.85 -3.29 18.11
CA LEU A 152 -3.23 -3.76 18.14
C LEU A 152 -4.11 -2.78 18.92
N ARG A 153 -5.31 -2.55 18.38
CA ARG A 153 -6.35 -1.72 18.97
C ARG A 153 -7.66 -2.50 19.03
N PRO A 154 -8.23 -2.71 20.23
CA PRO A 154 -9.50 -3.40 20.34
C PRO A 154 -10.63 -2.54 19.76
N LEU A 155 -11.46 -3.14 18.90
CA LEU A 155 -12.69 -2.56 18.37
C LEU A 155 -13.94 -3.06 19.10
N GLY A 156 -13.78 -4.02 20.02
CA GLY A 156 -14.87 -4.66 20.77
C GLY A 156 -15.41 -5.88 20.05
N PHE A 157 -16.28 -6.65 20.72
CA PHE A 157 -16.92 -7.86 20.17
C PHE A 157 -15.93 -8.92 19.65
N GLY A 158 -14.71 -8.96 20.18
CA GLY A 158 -13.64 -9.86 19.71
C GLY A 158 -12.95 -9.39 18.43
N LEU A 159 -13.26 -8.19 17.93
CA LEU A 159 -12.58 -7.55 16.81
C LEU A 159 -11.44 -6.64 17.31
N GLU A 160 -10.33 -6.70 16.61
CA GLU A 160 -9.15 -5.85 16.77
C GLU A 160 -8.73 -5.31 15.40
N THR A 161 -8.02 -4.18 15.38
CA THR A 161 -7.40 -3.62 14.17
C THR A 161 -5.94 -3.29 14.43
N GLY A 162 -5.12 -3.39 13.39
CA GLY A 162 -3.70 -3.12 13.40
C GLY A 162 -2.87 -4.39 13.24
N ASP A 163 -1.55 -4.20 13.20
CA ASP A 163 -0.62 -5.28 12.94
C ASP A 163 -0.10 -5.94 14.21
N ARG A 164 0.34 -7.18 14.06
CA ARG A 164 1.13 -7.87 15.09
C ARG A 164 2.60 -7.58 14.87
N VAL A 165 3.36 -7.45 15.94
CA VAL A 165 4.82 -7.33 15.85
C VAL A 165 5.43 -8.68 15.48
N ASP A 166 6.37 -8.70 14.53
CA ASP A 166 7.21 -9.85 14.25
C ASP A 166 8.32 -9.93 15.32
N PRO A 167 8.36 -10.99 16.16
CA PRO A 167 9.37 -11.11 17.21
C PRO A 167 10.81 -11.07 16.69
N ALA A 168 11.07 -11.62 15.50
CA ALA A 168 12.42 -11.65 14.93
C ALA A 168 12.87 -10.26 14.48
N MET A 169 11.96 -9.45 13.93
CA MET A 169 12.27 -8.06 13.55
C MET A 169 12.32 -7.13 14.76
N ALA A 170 11.54 -7.42 15.81
CA ALA A 170 11.49 -6.62 17.02
C ALA A 170 12.84 -6.54 17.76
N GLU A 171 13.68 -7.58 17.65
CA GLU A 171 15.03 -7.62 18.22
C GLU A 171 15.94 -6.51 17.69
N HIS A 172 15.68 -6.05 16.46
CA HIS A 172 16.49 -5.06 15.75
C HIS A 172 15.73 -3.75 15.50
N TYR A 173 14.62 -3.55 16.21
CA TYR A 173 13.74 -2.39 15.99
C TYR A 173 14.44 -1.06 16.28
N ALA A 174 15.26 -0.98 17.34
CA ALA A 174 15.95 0.26 17.70
C ALA A 174 16.95 0.69 16.60
N ASP A 175 17.72 -0.25 16.07
CA ASP A 175 18.65 -0.01 14.96
C ASP A 175 17.90 0.40 13.69
N SER A 176 16.77 -0.26 13.41
CA SER A 176 15.91 0.06 12.28
C SER A 176 15.33 1.47 12.39
N LEU A 177 14.84 1.86 13.58
CA LEU A 177 14.34 3.21 13.83
C LEU A 177 15.41 4.27 13.59
N ARG A 178 16.62 4.03 14.12
CA ARG A 178 17.75 4.94 13.93
C ARG A 178 18.19 5.02 12.48
N LEU A 179 18.33 3.90 11.78
CA LEU A 179 18.74 3.88 10.38
C LEU A 179 17.71 4.57 9.48
N ALA A 180 16.41 4.36 9.72
CA ALA A 180 15.34 5.07 9.01
C ALA A 180 15.43 6.58 9.21
N GLU A 181 15.64 7.04 10.45
CA GLU A 181 15.84 8.46 10.76
C GLU A 181 17.01 9.05 9.95
N LEU A 182 18.17 8.39 9.97
CA LEU A 182 19.36 8.82 9.25
C LEU A 182 19.11 8.95 7.74
N LEU A 183 18.51 7.92 7.13
CA LEU A 183 18.22 7.91 5.69
C LEU A 183 17.23 9.02 5.32
N ASN A 184 16.18 9.22 6.13
CA ASN A 184 15.21 10.30 5.89
C ASN A 184 15.87 11.68 6.01
N ARG A 185 16.68 11.92 7.05
CA ARG A 185 17.41 13.20 7.22
C ARG A 185 18.40 13.45 6.09
N PHE A 186 19.19 12.44 5.70
CA PHE A 186 20.10 12.56 4.56
C PHE A 186 19.38 12.81 3.24
N SER A 187 18.18 12.27 3.08
CA SER A 187 17.38 12.50 1.87
C SER A 187 16.97 13.96 1.72
N LEU A 188 16.74 14.67 2.84
CA LEU A 188 16.35 16.08 2.87
C LEU A 188 17.53 17.05 2.72
N ASN A 189 18.78 16.59 2.76
CA ASN A 189 19.94 17.44 2.49
C ASN A 189 19.86 18.02 1.06
N THR A 190 20.10 19.32 0.91
CA THR A 190 20.12 20.00 -0.39
C THR A 190 21.49 19.84 -1.08
N PRO A 191 21.52 19.52 -2.39
CA PRO A 191 22.77 19.46 -3.15
C PRO A 191 23.50 20.81 -3.23
N ASP A 192 22.76 21.93 -3.29
CA ASP A 192 23.30 23.24 -3.69
C ASP A 192 23.56 24.23 -2.53
N GLY A 193 23.49 23.79 -1.27
CA GLY A 193 23.88 24.59 -0.10
C GLY A 193 22.81 24.71 0.99
N GLY A 194 23.23 25.20 2.16
CA GLY A 194 22.43 25.22 3.39
C GLY A 194 23.05 24.39 4.52
N GLY A 195 22.43 24.42 5.70
CA GLY A 195 22.79 23.49 6.79
C GLY A 195 22.55 22.05 6.33
N ARG A 196 23.58 21.19 6.45
CA ARG A 196 23.48 19.77 6.15
C ARG A 196 23.56 18.96 7.42
N TYR A 197 22.71 17.93 7.48
CA TYR A 197 22.83 16.89 8.48
C TYR A 197 23.94 15.92 8.07
N ARG A 198 24.89 15.65 8.98
CA ARG A 198 26.09 14.85 8.71
C ARG A 198 26.29 13.81 9.81
N VAL A 199 26.75 12.64 9.41
CA VAL A 199 27.19 11.59 10.34
C VAL A 199 28.65 11.26 10.12
N VAL A 200 29.39 11.06 11.21
CA VAL A 200 30.75 10.53 11.15
C VAL A 200 30.75 9.03 11.42
N LEU A 201 31.31 8.26 10.48
CA LEU A 201 31.52 6.81 10.59
C LEU A 201 32.95 6.49 10.15
N ASP A 202 33.73 5.86 11.02
CA ASP A 202 35.14 5.50 10.76
C ASP A 202 35.99 6.68 10.25
N GLY A 203 35.75 7.87 10.83
CA GLY A 203 36.42 9.12 10.44
C GLY A 203 35.97 9.72 9.10
N ARG A 204 34.97 9.14 8.44
CA ARG A 204 34.37 9.66 7.21
C ARG A 204 33.10 10.43 7.52
N VAL A 205 32.95 11.58 6.89
CA VAL A 205 31.71 12.37 6.96
C VAL A 205 30.76 11.90 5.86
N LEU A 206 29.55 11.55 6.26
CA LEU A 206 28.48 11.03 5.41
C LEU A 206 27.30 12.01 5.44
N ASP A 207 26.76 12.37 4.27
CA ASP A 207 25.64 13.32 4.16
C ASP A 207 24.59 12.91 3.10
N THR A 208 24.65 11.69 2.59
CA THR A 208 23.66 11.16 1.65
C THR A 208 23.28 9.71 1.98
N PRO A 209 22.06 9.26 1.59
CA PRO A 209 21.66 7.87 1.78
C PRO A 209 22.63 6.86 1.13
N ARG A 210 23.10 7.18 -0.09
CA ARG A 210 24.07 6.37 -0.83
C ARG A 210 25.40 6.25 -0.08
N ALA A 211 25.95 7.36 0.41
CA ALA A 211 27.21 7.34 1.14
C ALA A 211 27.13 6.52 2.44
N LEU A 212 25.98 6.55 3.12
CA LEU A 212 25.75 5.71 4.29
C LEU A 212 25.80 4.23 3.95
N VAL A 213 25.02 3.79 2.96
CA VAL A 213 24.99 2.37 2.55
C VAL A 213 26.36 1.90 2.06
N GLU A 214 27.05 2.72 1.27
CA GLU A 214 28.40 2.42 0.81
C GLU A 214 29.40 2.29 1.96
N ALA A 215 29.27 3.12 3.01
CA ALA A 215 30.10 3.00 4.20
C ALA A 215 29.79 1.71 4.98
N LEU A 216 28.51 1.34 5.13
CA LEU A 216 28.11 0.09 5.79
C LEU A 216 28.68 -1.14 5.08
N GLU A 217 28.56 -1.24 3.75
CA GLU A 217 29.13 -2.35 2.98
C GLU A 217 30.66 -2.45 3.15
N ARG A 218 31.37 -1.32 3.08
CA ARG A 218 32.83 -1.29 3.31
C ARG A 218 33.23 -1.74 4.70
N SER A 219 32.39 -1.49 5.71
CA SER A 219 32.59 -1.95 7.08
C SER A 219 32.13 -3.40 7.29
N GLY A 220 31.83 -4.14 6.22
CA GLY A 220 31.56 -5.58 6.24
C GLY A 220 30.09 -5.97 6.46
N HIS A 221 29.16 -5.05 6.22
CA HIS A 221 27.73 -5.37 6.24
C HIS A 221 27.27 -5.94 4.89
N ASP A 222 26.35 -6.90 4.93
CA ASP A 222 25.55 -7.30 3.78
C ASP A 222 24.36 -6.35 3.67
N VAL A 223 24.18 -5.76 2.49
CA VAL A 223 23.08 -4.85 2.19
C VAL A 223 22.32 -5.37 0.97
N GLU A 224 21.04 -5.64 1.17
CA GLU A 224 20.11 -6.06 0.12
C GLU A 224 18.92 -5.12 0.09
N VAL A 225 18.49 -4.74 -1.12
CA VAL A 225 17.19 -4.11 -1.33
C VAL A 225 16.28 -5.05 -2.13
N ARG A 226 15.06 -5.27 -1.65
CA ARG A 226 14.05 -6.13 -2.27
C ARG A 226 12.89 -5.30 -2.78
N ASP A 227 12.52 -5.44 -4.06
CA ASP A 227 11.21 -4.97 -4.55
C ASP A 227 10.15 -6.01 -4.18
N SER A 228 9.47 -5.79 -3.06
CA SER A 228 8.52 -6.73 -2.46
C SER A 228 7.08 -6.35 -2.79
N ARG A 229 6.25 -7.37 -3.06
CA ARG A 229 4.87 -7.25 -3.54
C ARG A 229 3.91 -8.03 -2.65
N TYR A 230 2.81 -7.38 -2.30
CA TYR A 230 1.80 -7.82 -1.35
C TYR A 230 0.39 -7.49 -1.89
N PHE A 231 -0.64 -8.12 -1.34
CA PHE A 231 -1.97 -7.52 -1.40
C PHE A 231 -2.10 -6.45 -0.32
N ALA A 232 -2.60 -5.26 -0.67
CA ALA A 232 -2.83 -4.21 0.31
C ALA A 232 -3.95 -4.63 1.29
N ASN A 233 -3.64 -4.52 2.58
CA ASN A 233 -4.61 -4.70 3.66
C ASN A 233 -5.01 -3.33 4.20
N PHE A 234 -6.29 -2.97 4.09
CA PHE A 234 -6.77 -1.67 4.57
C PHE A 234 -7.56 -1.77 5.87
N GLY A 235 -7.94 -2.98 6.27
CA GLY A 235 -8.68 -3.20 7.51
C GLY A 235 -7.78 -3.57 8.69
N ASP A 236 -6.68 -4.29 8.40
CA ASP A 236 -5.80 -4.91 9.40
C ASP A 236 -6.60 -5.59 10.50
N LEU A 237 -7.70 -6.24 10.10
CA LEU A 237 -8.68 -6.75 11.04
C LEU A 237 -8.27 -8.12 11.56
N ILE A 238 -8.49 -8.33 12.85
CA ILE A 238 -8.32 -9.60 13.53
C ILE A 238 -9.61 -9.90 14.29
N TYR A 239 -10.15 -11.10 14.11
CA TYR A 239 -11.34 -11.57 14.81
C TYR A 239 -11.02 -12.81 15.64
N GLN A 240 -11.18 -12.69 16.96
CA GLN A 240 -10.89 -13.76 17.92
C GLN A 240 -9.48 -14.37 17.71
N GLY A 241 -8.50 -13.53 17.44
CA GLY A 241 -7.11 -13.93 17.21
C GLY A 241 -6.80 -14.47 15.80
N ARG A 242 -7.77 -14.50 14.88
CA ARG A 242 -7.55 -14.89 13.47
C ARG A 242 -7.55 -13.67 12.55
N ASP A 243 -6.66 -13.68 11.56
CA ASP A 243 -6.59 -12.62 10.56
C ASP A 243 -7.90 -12.60 9.75
N VAL A 244 -8.35 -11.41 9.35
CA VAL A 244 -9.56 -11.24 8.55
C VAL A 244 -9.17 -10.69 7.18
N LEU A 245 -9.70 -11.29 6.12
CA LEU A 245 -9.42 -10.92 4.74
C LEU A 245 -10.11 -9.61 4.39
N THR A 246 -9.41 -8.49 4.56
CA THR A 246 -9.89 -7.13 4.25
C THR A 246 -9.20 -6.48 3.04
N PRO A 247 -9.27 -7.10 1.85
CA PRO A 247 -8.76 -6.51 0.63
C PRO A 247 -9.61 -5.31 0.24
N PHE A 248 -8.98 -4.35 -0.40
CA PHE A 248 -9.69 -3.34 -1.16
C PHE A 248 -9.69 -3.76 -2.63
N TRP A 249 -10.86 -4.01 -3.21
CA TRP A 249 -10.96 -4.51 -4.59
C TRP A 249 -11.00 -3.39 -5.63
N ILE A 250 -10.19 -3.53 -6.68
CA ILE A 250 -10.19 -2.68 -7.86
C ILE A 250 -10.87 -3.39 -9.04
N ASP A 251 -11.79 -2.69 -9.69
CA ASP A 251 -12.25 -3.02 -11.03
C ASP A 251 -11.24 -2.54 -12.06
N THR A 252 -10.56 -3.51 -12.70
CA THR A 252 -9.55 -3.27 -13.74
C THR A 252 -10.15 -2.85 -15.08
N ARG A 253 -11.46 -3.01 -15.25
CA ARG A 253 -12.21 -2.90 -16.52
C ARG A 253 -11.78 -3.89 -17.60
N LEU A 254 -10.95 -4.89 -17.25
CA LEU A 254 -10.66 -5.99 -18.15
C LEU A 254 -11.79 -7.00 -18.08
N PRO A 255 -12.42 -7.38 -19.19
CA PRO A 255 -13.46 -8.40 -19.17
C PRO A 255 -12.86 -9.76 -18.81
N VAL A 256 -13.56 -10.54 -17.96
CA VAL A 256 -13.21 -11.94 -17.72
C VAL A 256 -13.82 -12.80 -18.83
N PRO A 257 -13.01 -13.49 -19.65
CA PRO A 257 -13.50 -14.30 -20.77
C PRO A 257 -14.57 -15.32 -20.35
N GLY A 258 -15.66 -15.39 -21.12
CA GLY A 258 -16.77 -16.30 -20.86
C GLY A 258 -17.72 -15.84 -19.75
N THR A 259 -17.63 -14.58 -19.30
CA THR A 259 -18.52 -14.00 -18.30
C THR A 259 -18.90 -12.56 -18.69
N ASP A 260 -19.92 -12.01 -18.04
CA ASP A 260 -20.36 -10.61 -18.23
C ASP A 260 -19.71 -9.64 -17.24
N ARG A 261 -18.71 -10.08 -16.45
CA ARG A 261 -18.07 -9.29 -15.39
C ARG A 261 -16.65 -8.88 -15.76
N ASN A 262 -16.22 -7.78 -15.14
CA ASN A 262 -14.83 -7.34 -15.17
C ASN A 262 -13.99 -8.11 -14.14
N LEU A 263 -12.69 -8.16 -14.39
CA LEU A 263 -11.70 -8.67 -13.47
C LEU A 263 -11.57 -7.70 -12.30
N LEU A 264 -11.97 -8.17 -11.12
CA LEU A 264 -11.66 -7.53 -9.85
C LEU A 264 -10.36 -8.12 -9.31
N VAL A 265 -9.46 -7.26 -8.84
CA VAL A 265 -8.23 -7.68 -8.14
C VAL A 265 -8.12 -6.94 -6.81
N PRO A 266 -7.61 -7.57 -5.74
CA PRO A 266 -7.19 -6.81 -4.57
C PRO A 266 -6.11 -5.81 -4.99
N VAL A 267 -6.17 -4.58 -4.47
CA VAL A 267 -5.12 -3.58 -4.65
C VAL A 267 -3.79 -4.21 -4.25
N SER A 268 -2.76 -4.08 -5.09
CA SER A 268 -1.41 -4.47 -4.67
C SER A 268 -0.79 -3.38 -3.80
N HIS A 269 0.07 -3.81 -2.89
CA HIS A 269 1.03 -2.97 -2.20
C HIS A 269 2.43 -3.37 -2.66
N SER A 270 3.29 -2.39 -2.94
CA SER A 270 4.70 -2.63 -3.14
C SER A 270 5.54 -1.71 -2.28
N GLN A 271 6.75 -2.19 -1.96
CA GLN A 271 7.74 -1.47 -1.18
C GLN A 271 9.14 -1.95 -1.53
N HIS A 272 10.12 -1.06 -1.42
CA HIS A 272 11.53 -1.44 -1.42
C HIS A 272 11.97 -1.72 0.01
N GLU A 273 12.28 -2.97 0.32
CA GLU A 273 12.73 -3.41 1.65
C GLU A 273 14.24 -3.39 1.71
N LEU A 274 14.80 -2.57 2.60
CA LEU A 274 16.23 -2.52 2.86
C LEU A 274 16.56 -3.45 4.04
N VAL A 275 17.33 -4.49 3.78
CA VAL A 275 17.81 -5.45 4.76
C VAL A 275 19.31 -5.25 4.95
N VAL A 276 19.72 -4.87 6.15
CA VAL A 276 21.12 -4.69 6.54
C VAL A 276 21.47 -5.73 7.60
N ARG A 277 22.54 -6.49 7.38
CA ARG A 277 23.06 -7.46 8.34
C ARG A 277 24.57 -7.31 8.48
N GLY A 278 25.09 -7.35 9.70
CA GLY A 278 26.53 -7.23 9.89
C GLY A 278 26.96 -7.00 11.32
N PRO A 279 28.23 -6.58 11.52
CA PRO A 279 28.85 -6.52 12.84
C PRO A 279 28.29 -5.43 13.75
N VAL A 280 27.77 -4.33 13.19
CA VAL A 280 27.33 -3.16 13.96
C VAL A 280 25.86 -2.86 13.75
N VAL A 281 25.36 -2.92 12.52
CA VAL A 281 23.98 -2.58 12.16
C VAL A 281 23.25 -3.84 11.73
N ASN A 282 22.12 -4.10 12.38
CA ASN A 282 21.13 -5.07 11.90
C ASN A 282 19.79 -4.34 11.82
N ALA A 283 19.24 -4.20 10.62
CA ALA A 283 18.04 -3.38 10.41
C ALA A 283 17.19 -3.90 9.26
N ASP A 284 15.88 -3.72 9.38
CA ASP A 284 14.89 -4.03 8.37
C ASP A 284 14.02 -2.79 8.17
N LEU A 285 14.10 -2.19 6.99
CA LEU A 285 13.33 -1.00 6.64
C LEU A 285 12.45 -1.25 5.42
N SER A 286 11.38 -0.49 5.30
CA SER A 286 10.55 -0.39 4.11
C SER A 286 10.54 1.04 3.59
N PHE A 287 10.61 1.19 2.26
CA PHE A 287 10.39 2.45 1.56
C PHE A 287 9.16 2.36 0.66
N TYR A 288 8.19 3.24 0.88
CA TYR A 288 6.98 3.39 0.06
C TYR A 288 6.28 4.72 0.35
N PHE A 289 5.30 5.09 -0.48
CA PHE A 289 4.41 6.23 -0.23
C PHE A 289 3.18 5.77 0.56
N GLY A 290 3.11 6.16 1.83
CA GLY A 290 2.07 5.68 2.75
C GLY A 290 0.79 6.50 2.68
N ILE A 291 -0.28 5.95 3.26
CA ILE A 291 -1.56 6.64 3.46
C ILE A 291 -1.44 7.89 4.35
N ASP A 292 -0.32 8.01 5.07
CA ASP A 292 0.12 9.19 5.82
C ASP A 292 0.59 10.35 4.93
N GLY A 293 0.61 10.17 3.61
CA GLY A 293 1.09 11.16 2.65
C GLY A 293 2.61 11.35 2.69
N GLN A 294 3.36 10.33 3.11
CA GLN A 294 4.81 10.38 3.22
C GLN A 294 5.50 9.31 2.38
N ALA A 295 6.48 9.73 1.58
CA ALA A 295 7.44 8.84 0.92
C ALA A 295 8.70 8.85 1.78
N VAL A 296 8.86 7.85 2.66
CA VAL A 296 9.90 7.81 3.69
C VAL A 296 10.36 6.37 3.95
N PHE A 297 11.56 6.24 4.49
CA PHE A 297 12.04 4.99 5.09
C PHE A 297 11.37 4.78 6.44
N ARG A 298 10.84 3.58 6.67
CA ARG A 298 10.14 3.17 7.91
C ARG A 298 10.76 1.87 8.43
N PRO A 299 10.86 1.65 9.74
CA PRO A 299 11.20 0.33 10.28
C PRO A 299 10.14 -0.71 9.89
N SER A 300 10.58 -1.85 9.37
CA SER A 300 9.77 -3.05 9.18
C SER A 300 9.81 -3.86 10.47
N VAL A 301 8.70 -3.89 11.20
CA VAL A 301 8.62 -4.62 12.49
C VAL A 301 7.32 -5.40 12.64
N THR A 302 6.42 -5.26 11.68
CA THR A 302 5.12 -5.90 11.69
C THR A 302 5.19 -7.23 10.95
N ARG A 303 4.38 -8.17 11.40
CA ARG A 303 4.17 -9.47 10.75
C ARG A 303 2.98 -9.34 9.82
N ASP A 304 3.19 -9.59 8.54
CA ASP A 304 2.12 -9.62 7.56
C ASP A 304 1.03 -10.65 7.93
N GLN A 305 -0.23 -10.29 7.65
CA GLN A 305 -1.33 -11.24 7.76
C GLN A 305 -1.19 -12.32 6.70
N ALA A 306 -1.58 -13.56 7.02
CA ALA A 306 -1.29 -14.71 6.16
C ALA A 306 -1.86 -14.60 4.73
N TRP A 307 -2.98 -13.90 4.55
CA TRP A 307 -3.66 -13.76 3.26
C TRP A 307 -3.08 -12.66 2.35
N VAL A 308 -2.27 -11.74 2.92
CA VAL A 308 -1.59 -10.66 2.19
C VAL A 308 -0.53 -11.21 1.23
N MET A 309 -0.02 -12.42 1.54
CA MET A 309 1.03 -13.13 0.80
C MET A 309 2.32 -12.31 0.74
N GLY A 310 3.24 -12.63 -0.18
CA GLY A 310 4.47 -11.86 -0.34
C GLY A 310 5.37 -12.46 -1.41
N ARG A 311 5.85 -11.62 -2.33
CA ARG A 311 6.88 -12.01 -3.31
C ARG A 311 7.91 -10.91 -3.47
N VAL A 312 9.18 -11.31 -3.53
CA VAL A 312 10.28 -10.44 -3.97
C VAL A 312 10.40 -10.55 -5.49
N ALA A 313 10.03 -9.52 -6.22
CA ALA A 313 10.13 -9.51 -7.68
C ALA A 313 11.54 -9.21 -8.17
N HIS A 314 12.26 -8.33 -7.47
CA HIS A 314 13.66 -8.00 -7.76
C HIS A 314 14.47 -7.95 -6.49
N ARG A 315 15.74 -8.38 -6.58
CA ARG A 315 16.76 -8.21 -5.53
C ARG A 315 17.89 -7.37 -6.10
N TYR A 316 18.31 -6.39 -5.33
CA TYR A 316 19.40 -5.47 -5.66
C TYR A 316 20.47 -5.58 -4.58
N ARG A 317 21.75 -5.66 -4.99
CA ARG A 317 22.92 -5.72 -4.10
C ARG A 317 24.05 -4.84 -4.64
N GLY A 318 24.99 -4.44 -3.78
CA GLY A 318 26.12 -3.60 -4.18
C GLY A 318 25.66 -2.30 -4.85
N GLU A 319 26.24 -1.97 -6.01
CA GLU A 319 25.91 -0.75 -6.75
C GLU A 319 24.42 -0.61 -7.11
N GLU A 320 23.71 -1.72 -7.37
CA GLU A 320 22.27 -1.65 -7.64
C GLU A 320 21.49 -1.25 -6.39
N ALA A 321 21.84 -1.81 -5.22
CA ALA A 321 21.23 -1.43 -3.95
C ALA A 321 21.51 0.05 -3.63
N MET A 322 22.74 0.50 -3.86
CA MET A 322 23.12 1.92 -3.69
C MET A 322 22.33 2.85 -4.61
N GLU A 323 22.09 2.46 -5.87
CA GLU A 323 21.29 3.25 -6.80
C GLU A 323 19.82 3.32 -6.38
N VAL A 324 19.24 2.20 -5.92
CA VAL A 324 17.87 2.18 -5.39
C VAL A 324 17.74 3.11 -4.17
N ILE A 325 18.69 3.04 -3.22
CA ILE A 325 18.66 3.90 -2.03
C ILE A 325 18.91 5.38 -2.38
N ARG A 326 19.76 5.66 -3.38
CA ARG A 326 19.90 7.02 -3.91
C ARG A 326 18.57 7.53 -4.46
N LEU A 327 17.91 6.76 -5.32
CA LEU A 327 16.62 7.12 -5.93
C LEU A 327 15.54 7.35 -4.88
N ALA A 328 15.40 6.45 -3.92
CA ALA A 328 14.48 6.61 -2.79
C ALA A 328 14.72 7.95 -2.06
N GLY A 329 15.99 8.30 -1.80
CA GLY A 329 16.32 9.59 -1.19
C GLY A 329 15.99 10.81 -2.06
N VAL A 330 16.18 10.73 -3.39
CA VAL A 330 15.73 11.80 -4.30
C VAL A 330 14.20 11.92 -4.30
N ILE A 331 13.47 10.80 -4.26
CA ILE A 331 12.00 10.77 -4.18
C ILE A 331 11.51 11.44 -2.89
N VAL A 332 12.08 11.12 -1.72
CA VAL A 332 11.71 11.78 -0.44
C VAL A 332 11.76 13.29 -0.58
N ARG A 333 12.87 13.82 -1.10
CA ARG A 333 13.09 15.26 -1.29
C ARG A 333 12.12 15.88 -2.29
N ALA A 334 11.85 15.19 -3.41
CA ALA A 334 10.89 15.67 -4.41
C ALA A 334 9.48 15.76 -3.83
N TYR A 335 9.02 14.71 -3.12
CA TYR A 335 7.71 14.68 -2.48
C TYR A 335 7.58 15.73 -1.38
N ASP A 336 8.61 15.92 -0.57
CA ASP A 336 8.64 17.00 0.43
C ASP A 336 8.48 18.39 -0.23
N ALA A 337 9.24 18.66 -1.30
CA ALA A 337 9.16 19.92 -2.03
C ALA A 337 7.80 20.13 -2.73
N ILE A 338 7.16 19.06 -3.23
CA ILE A 338 5.81 19.13 -3.81
C ILE A 338 4.79 19.45 -2.72
N LYS A 339 4.81 18.73 -1.59
CA LYS A 339 3.87 18.96 -0.48
C LYS A 339 3.99 20.36 0.11
N ARG A 340 5.19 20.92 0.20
CA ARG A 340 5.38 22.33 0.61
C ARG A 340 4.75 23.33 -0.36
N ARG A 341 4.69 23.01 -1.66
CA ARG A 341 4.02 23.84 -2.68
C ARG A 341 2.51 23.59 -2.74
N HIS A 342 2.06 22.45 -2.25
CA HIS A 342 0.68 21.98 -2.30
C HIS A 342 0.15 21.50 -0.94
N PRO A 343 0.19 22.35 0.11
CA PRO A 343 -0.29 21.97 1.44
C PRO A 343 -1.80 21.69 1.49
N GLU A 344 -2.55 22.13 0.47
CA GLU A 344 -4.00 21.90 0.31
C GLU A 344 -4.37 20.47 -0.08
N LEU A 345 -3.40 19.61 -0.41
CA LEU A 345 -3.70 18.26 -0.85
C LEU A 345 -4.20 17.40 0.33
N PRO A 346 -5.38 16.77 0.19
CA PRO A 346 -5.93 15.95 1.27
C PRO A 346 -5.03 14.74 1.52
N PHE A 347 -5.00 14.29 2.78
CA PHE A 347 -4.18 13.14 3.21
C PHE A 347 -2.70 13.27 2.81
N GLY A 348 -2.15 14.49 2.85
CA GLY A 348 -0.76 14.76 2.46
C GLY A 348 -0.47 14.43 0.99
N GLY A 349 -1.49 14.43 0.13
CA GLY A 349 -1.37 14.09 -1.28
C GLY A 349 -1.51 12.61 -1.61
N TYR A 350 -1.95 11.74 -0.68
CA TYR A 350 -2.27 10.36 -1.03
C TYR A 350 -3.29 10.33 -2.19
N TYR A 351 -3.05 9.43 -3.15
CA TYR A 351 -3.74 9.33 -4.44
C TYR A 351 -3.40 10.44 -5.47
N ALA A 352 -3.23 11.70 -5.05
CA ALA A 352 -2.87 12.79 -5.97
C ALA A 352 -1.40 12.75 -6.37
N LEU A 353 -0.52 12.52 -5.41
CA LEU A 353 0.92 12.32 -5.62
C LEU A 353 1.26 10.85 -5.91
N GLY A 354 0.29 9.94 -5.74
CA GLY A 354 0.44 8.50 -5.96
C GLY A 354 -0.12 7.67 -4.81
N VAL A 355 0.05 6.35 -4.89
CA VAL A 355 -0.12 5.40 -3.80
C VAL A 355 1.21 4.70 -3.53
N CYS A 356 1.23 3.71 -2.62
CA CYS A 356 2.44 2.95 -2.30
C CYS A 356 3.18 2.43 -3.54
N ASN A 357 2.45 2.00 -4.57
CA ASN A 357 3.04 1.50 -5.82
C ASN A 357 3.80 2.55 -6.63
N ASP A 358 3.39 3.82 -6.62
CA ASP A 358 3.87 4.84 -7.57
C ASP A 358 5.37 5.15 -7.39
N VAL A 359 5.82 5.34 -6.15
CA VAL A 359 7.25 5.59 -5.87
C VAL A 359 8.13 4.38 -6.20
N ASN A 360 7.62 3.19 -5.95
CA ASN A 360 8.33 1.94 -6.24
C ASN A 360 8.36 1.67 -7.76
N ALA A 361 7.32 2.06 -8.50
CA ALA A 361 7.27 1.96 -9.94
C ALA A 361 8.26 2.90 -10.63
N MET A 362 8.51 4.10 -10.08
CA MET A 362 9.57 4.98 -10.58
C MET A 362 10.95 4.34 -10.42
N ILE A 363 11.21 3.69 -9.28
CA ILE A 363 12.46 2.97 -9.04
C ILE A 363 12.58 1.76 -10.00
N GLU A 364 11.54 0.93 -10.08
CA GLU A 364 11.52 -0.24 -10.98
C GLU A 364 11.76 0.19 -12.44
N LEU A 365 11.06 1.24 -12.90
CA LEU A 365 11.23 1.82 -14.24
C LEU A 365 12.67 2.27 -14.48
N ARG A 366 13.29 2.94 -13.51
CA ARG A 366 14.68 3.41 -13.62
C ARG A 366 15.69 2.26 -13.65
N MET A 367 15.43 1.19 -12.89
CA MET A 367 16.33 0.04 -12.74
C MET A 367 16.16 -1.01 -13.85
N ARG A 368 14.96 -1.15 -14.41
CA ARG A 368 14.60 -2.21 -15.37
C ARG A 368 14.21 -1.70 -16.75
N GLY A 369 13.96 -0.39 -16.90
CA GLY A 369 13.47 0.21 -18.14
C GLY A 369 11.96 0.05 -18.35
N GLU A 370 11.27 -0.68 -17.47
CA GLU A 370 9.83 -0.84 -17.44
C GLU A 370 9.34 -1.03 -16.00
N THR A 371 8.03 -0.89 -15.76
CA THR A 371 7.41 -1.22 -14.48
C THR A 371 6.27 -2.22 -14.68
N THR A 372 6.16 -3.13 -13.73
CA THR A 372 5.11 -4.15 -13.66
C THR A 372 4.08 -3.87 -12.58
N LEU A 373 4.17 -2.73 -11.88
CA LEU A 373 3.29 -2.35 -10.77
C LEU A 373 1.96 -1.74 -11.25
N PHE A 374 0.86 -2.04 -10.55
CA PHE A 374 -0.52 -1.63 -10.81
C PHE A 374 -1.34 -1.68 -9.51
N PRO A 375 -2.20 -0.69 -9.22
CA PRO A 375 -2.44 0.52 -9.99
C PRO A 375 -1.35 1.58 -9.77
N LEU A 376 -1.22 2.48 -10.73
CA LEU A 376 -0.47 3.74 -10.63
C LEU A 376 -1.43 4.90 -10.78
N THR A 377 -1.38 5.82 -9.83
CA THR A 377 -2.44 6.81 -9.59
C THR A 377 -1.99 8.24 -9.71
N LEU A 378 -0.69 8.51 -9.57
CA LEU A 378 -0.14 9.86 -9.47
C LEU A 378 -0.66 10.77 -10.58
N ASP A 379 -0.82 12.04 -10.25
CA ASP A 379 -1.18 13.07 -11.21
C ASP A 379 0.08 13.84 -11.68
N PRO A 380 0.48 13.75 -12.95
CA PRO A 380 1.69 14.38 -13.47
C PRO A 380 1.74 15.90 -13.25
N GLN A 381 0.59 16.54 -13.05
CA GLN A 381 0.54 18.00 -12.85
C GLN A 381 1.30 18.48 -11.61
N PHE A 382 1.58 17.60 -10.65
CA PHE A 382 2.37 17.94 -9.46
C PHE A 382 3.88 17.70 -9.65
N PHE A 383 4.27 16.99 -10.71
CA PHE A 383 5.63 16.55 -11.01
C PHE A 383 6.20 17.29 -12.23
N THR A 384 6.05 18.62 -12.24
CA THR A 384 6.43 19.47 -13.37
C THR A 384 7.91 19.89 -13.35
N ASP A 385 8.70 19.39 -12.42
CA ASP A 385 10.12 19.70 -12.36
C ASP A 385 10.88 18.93 -13.44
N GLU A 386 11.84 19.58 -14.12
CA GLU A 386 12.72 18.91 -15.09
C GLU A 386 13.77 18.00 -14.41
N GLY A 387 13.54 17.63 -13.15
CA GLY A 387 14.38 16.74 -12.37
C GLY A 387 14.28 15.28 -12.82
N GLU A 388 15.10 14.41 -12.21
CA GLU A 388 15.03 12.97 -12.45
C GLU A 388 13.65 12.39 -12.08
N ILE A 389 13.06 12.85 -10.96
CA ILE A 389 11.77 12.34 -10.48
C ILE A 389 10.61 12.80 -11.35
N GLY A 390 10.57 14.08 -11.77
CA GLY A 390 9.56 14.56 -12.71
C GLY A 390 9.54 13.75 -14.01
N ARG A 391 10.71 13.52 -14.63
CA ARG A 391 10.82 12.68 -15.83
C ARG A 391 10.36 11.23 -15.61
N LEU A 392 10.68 10.63 -14.46
CA LEU A 392 10.22 9.28 -14.13
C LEU A 392 8.70 9.25 -13.95
N ALA A 393 8.13 10.21 -13.23
CA ALA A 393 6.69 10.33 -13.02
C ALA A 393 5.91 10.53 -14.34
N GLU A 394 6.42 11.35 -15.26
CA GLU A 394 5.84 11.55 -16.59
C GLU A 394 5.86 10.27 -17.44
N SER A 395 6.89 9.44 -17.26
CA SER A 395 7.10 8.20 -18.01
C SER A 395 6.27 7.02 -17.49
N LEU A 396 5.62 7.15 -16.33
CA LEU A 396 4.83 6.05 -15.76
C LEU A 396 3.54 5.77 -16.57
N PRO A 397 3.16 4.50 -16.73
CA PRO A 397 1.91 4.10 -17.38
C PRO A 397 0.71 4.27 -16.44
N LEU A 398 0.24 5.51 -16.25
CA LEU A 398 -0.77 5.83 -15.25
C LEU A 398 -2.16 5.24 -15.55
N ASP A 399 -2.77 4.59 -14.54
CA ASP A 399 -4.08 3.95 -14.62
C ASP A 399 -5.23 4.88 -14.21
N SER A 400 -4.91 6.04 -13.63
CA SER A 400 -5.86 7.09 -13.26
C SER A 400 -6.36 7.93 -14.43
N ARG A 401 -5.69 7.87 -15.60
CA ARG A 401 -6.05 8.68 -16.78
C ARG A 401 -7.43 8.30 -17.34
N TRP A 402 -8.10 9.30 -17.90
CA TRP A 402 -9.36 9.09 -18.61
C TRP A 402 -9.17 8.08 -19.75
N ARG A 403 -9.95 6.99 -19.72
CA ARG A 403 -9.87 5.84 -20.64
C ARG A 403 -8.56 5.04 -20.59
N ALA A 404 -7.76 5.16 -19.53
CA ALA A 404 -6.63 4.26 -19.31
C ALA A 404 -7.12 2.80 -19.29
N VAL A 405 -6.45 1.95 -20.05
CA VAL A 405 -6.76 0.52 -20.09
C VAL A 405 -5.72 -0.15 -19.23
N ALA A 406 -6.15 -0.90 -18.22
CA ALA A 406 -5.21 -1.62 -17.38
C ALA A 406 -4.43 -2.63 -18.24
N ASP A 407 -3.10 -2.60 -18.17
CA ASP A 407 -2.25 -3.57 -18.86
C ASP A 407 -2.31 -4.89 -18.10
N PRO A 408 -2.80 -6.00 -18.71
CA PRO A 408 -2.83 -7.31 -18.07
C PRO A 408 -1.47 -7.75 -17.53
N ARG A 409 -0.37 -7.36 -18.20
CA ARG A 409 1.00 -7.65 -17.74
C ARG A 409 1.30 -7.02 -16.40
N ARG A 410 0.87 -5.77 -16.19
CA ARG A 410 1.09 -5.05 -14.94
C ARG A 410 0.19 -5.60 -13.83
N ILE A 411 -1.05 -5.95 -14.14
CA ILE A 411 -1.93 -6.60 -13.15
C ILE A 411 -1.32 -7.93 -12.67
N LEU A 412 -0.92 -8.81 -13.60
CA LEU A 412 -0.30 -10.10 -13.28
C LEU A 412 1.07 -9.92 -12.60
N GLY A 413 1.85 -8.94 -13.07
CA GLY A 413 3.14 -8.57 -12.48
C GLY A 413 2.99 -8.09 -11.04
N SER A 414 1.94 -7.35 -10.71
CA SER A 414 1.75 -6.80 -9.36
C SER A 414 1.32 -7.81 -8.31
N LEU A 415 0.98 -9.04 -8.70
CA LEU A 415 0.52 -10.06 -7.76
C LEU A 415 1.64 -10.44 -6.77
N PRO A 416 1.28 -10.83 -5.54
CA PRO A 416 2.24 -11.27 -4.54
C PRO A 416 2.66 -12.74 -4.70
N VAL A 417 2.44 -13.32 -5.89
CA VAL A 417 2.81 -14.71 -6.23
C VAL A 417 3.33 -14.78 -7.67
N GLU A 418 4.22 -15.73 -7.94
CA GLU A 418 4.65 -16.07 -9.31
C GLU A 418 3.66 -17.02 -9.99
N ASP A 419 3.23 -18.04 -9.25
CA ASP A 419 2.27 -19.02 -9.70
C ASP A 419 0.88 -18.70 -9.16
N LEU A 420 -0.09 -18.51 -10.07
CA LEU A 420 -1.48 -18.28 -9.72
C LEU A 420 -2.07 -19.43 -8.89
N ALA A 421 -1.55 -20.65 -9.01
CA ALA A 421 -1.99 -21.78 -8.19
C ALA A 421 -1.76 -21.57 -6.69
N ALA A 422 -0.78 -20.72 -6.32
CA ALA A 422 -0.49 -20.35 -4.94
C ALA A 422 -1.47 -19.31 -4.36
N LEU A 423 -2.34 -18.71 -5.17
CA LEU A 423 -3.32 -17.75 -4.66
C LEU A 423 -4.36 -18.45 -3.77
N PRO A 424 -4.54 -17.99 -2.52
CA PRO A 424 -5.50 -18.56 -1.59
C PRO A 424 -6.96 -18.15 -1.88
N LEU A 425 -7.21 -17.50 -3.02
CA LEU A 425 -8.51 -16.96 -3.44
C LEU A 425 -8.97 -17.67 -4.73
N PRO A 426 -9.72 -18.79 -4.64
CA PRO A 426 -10.06 -19.61 -5.80
C PRO A 426 -10.75 -18.85 -6.92
N SER A 427 -11.73 -18.00 -6.61
CA SER A 427 -12.45 -17.24 -7.64
C SER A 427 -11.56 -16.21 -8.35
N LEU A 428 -10.64 -15.58 -7.61
CA LEU A 428 -9.67 -14.64 -8.20
C LEU A 428 -8.69 -15.38 -9.11
N ARG A 429 -8.17 -16.53 -8.65
CA ARG A 429 -7.28 -17.39 -9.44
C ARG A 429 -7.92 -17.78 -10.77
N GLU A 430 -9.17 -18.27 -10.75
CA GLU A 430 -9.89 -18.66 -11.97
C GLU A 430 -10.03 -17.49 -12.96
N ASP A 431 -10.38 -16.31 -12.46
CA ASP A 431 -10.53 -15.11 -13.30
C ASP A 431 -9.20 -14.66 -13.90
N LEU A 432 -8.13 -14.66 -13.09
CA LEU A 432 -6.78 -14.33 -13.54
C LEU A 432 -6.26 -15.33 -14.57
N GLU A 433 -6.52 -16.62 -14.41
CA GLU A 433 -6.14 -17.66 -15.38
C GLU A 433 -6.84 -17.44 -16.73
N LYS A 434 -8.16 -17.17 -16.72
CA LYS A 434 -8.91 -16.86 -17.94
C LYS A 434 -8.36 -15.62 -18.64
N VAL A 435 -8.10 -14.56 -17.89
CA VAL A 435 -7.53 -13.31 -18.43
C VAL A 435 -6.12 -13.54 -18.98
N ARG A 436 -5.24 -14.23 -18.25
CA ARG A 436 -3.88 -14.60 -18.69
C ARG A 436 -3.92 -15.38 -20.00
N THR A 437 -4.70 -16.46 -20.06
CA THR A 437 -4.83 -17.28 -21.28
C THR A 437 -5.40 -16.49 -22.45
N ALA A 438 -6.40 -15.64 -22.24
CA ALA A 438 -6.94 -14.81 -23.32
C ALA A 438 -5.95 -13.74 -23.79
N TRP A 439 -5.17 -13.16 -22.88
CA TRP A 439 -4.12 -12.20 -23.21
C TRP A 439 -2.97 -12.84 -24.01
N GLU A 440 -2.42 -13.95 -23.53
CA GLU A 440 -1.33 -14.69 -24.20
C GLU A 440 -1.73 -15.20 -25.58
N SER A 441 -3.01 -15.56 -25.77
CA SER A 441 -3.55 -15.98 -27.06
C SER A 441 -4.01 -14.83 -27.96
N GLY A 442 -3.87 -13.56 -27.54
CA GLY A 442 -4.30 -12.39 -28.32
C GLY A 442 -5.82 -12.25 -28.47
N ARG A 443 -6.60 -12.96 -27.64
CA ARG A 443 -8.08 -12.97 -27.67
C ARG A 443 -8.70 -11.97 -26.70
N LEU A 444 -7.92 -11.37 -25.81
CA LEU A 444 -8.45 -10.36 -24.90
C LEU A 444 -8.92 -9.14 -25.72
N PRO A 445 -10.20 -8.71 -25.59
CA PRO A 445 -10.73 -7.57 -26.34
C PRO A 445 -9.84 -6.34 -26.10
N ARG A 446 -9.43 -5.68 -27.17
CA ARG A 446 -8.73 -4.39 -27.07
C ARG A 446 -9.78 -3.29 -26.92
N PRO A 447 -9.94 -2.68 -25.73
CA PRO A 447 -10.85 -1.54 -25.59
C PRO A 447 -10.50 -0.43 -26.59
N GLY A 448 -11.52 0.08 -27.27
CA GLY A 448 -11.41 1.20 -28.22
C GLY A 448 -11.31 0.84 -29.71
N VAL A 449 -10.95 -0.40 -30.10
CA VAL A 449 -10.89 -0.75 -31.53
C VAL A 449 -12.30 -0.82 -32.15
N GLY A 450 -13.27 -1.35 -31.40
CA GLY A 450 -14.67 -1.43 -31.85
C GLY A 450 -15.35 -0.06 -31.92
N ASP A 451 -15.10 0.81 -30.94
CA ASP A 451 -15.72 2.14 -30.87
C ASP A 451 -15.23 3.06 -32.00
N VAL A 452 -13.94 3.00 -32.37
CA VAL A 452 -13.41 3.77 -33.50
C VAL A 452 -13.97 3.26 -34.82
N ALA A 453 -14.11 1.94 -34.99
CA ALA A 453 -14.73 1.35 -36.17
C ALA A 453 -16.21 1.76 -36.30
N LEU A 454 -16.97 1.73 -35.20
CA LEU A 454 -18.35 2.17 -35.16
C LEU A 454 -18.49 3.67 -35.43
N LEU A 455 -17.66 4.51 -34.80
CA LEU A 455 -17.65 5.95 -35.04
C LEU A 455 -17.29 6.27 -36.51
N GLY A 456 -16.30 5.55 -37.06
CA GLY A 456 -15.92 5.64 -38.47
C GLY A 456 -17.07 5.27 -39.40
N ALA A 457 -17.82 4.21 -39.10
CA ALA A 457 -18.99 3.80 -39.87
C ALA A 457 -20.13 4.85 -39.79
N VAL A 458 -20.37 5.43 -38.61
CA VAL A 458 -21.36 6.51 -38.42
C VAL A 458 -20.97 7.75 -39.22
N VAL A 459 -19.71 8.20 -39.13
CA VAL A 459 -19.21 9.36 -39.89
C VAL A 459 -19.31 9.11 -41.40
N ALA A 460 -18.90 7.92 -41.87
CA ALA A 460 -19.03 7.55 -43.27
C ALA A 460 -20.49 7.54 -43.73
N GLY A 461 -21.41 7.04 -42.91
CA GLY A 461 -22.85 7.07 -43.18
C GLY A 461 -23.41 8.49 -43.29
N LEU A 462 -23.02 9.40 -42.38
CA LEU A 462 -23.43 10.80 -42.42
C LEU A 462 -22.89 11.52 -43.66
N LEU A 463 -21.64 11.27 -44.05
CA LEU A 463 -21.04 11.84 -45.26
C LEU A 463 -21.74 11.33 -46.53
N ALA A 464 -22.03 10.03 -46.60
CA ALA A 464 -22.76 9.44 -47.72
C ALA A 464 -24.18 10.02 -47.84
N ALA A 465 -24.89 10.18 -46.72
CA ALA A 465 -26.20 10.83 -46.67
C ALA A 465 -26.12 12.30 -47.12
N GLY A 466 -25.14 13.06 -46.64
CA GLY A 466 -24.91 14.44 -47.06
C GLY A 466 -24.63 14.58 -48.56
N LEU A 467 -23.75 13.73 -49.11
CA LEU A 467 -23.46 13.68 -50.56
C LEU A 467 -24.70 13.32 -51.37
N TRP A 468 -25.53 12.40 -50.88
CA TRP A 468 -26.80 12.04 -51.51
C TRP A 468 -27.78 13.21 -51.52
N SER A 469 -27.92 13.93 -50.41
CA SER A 469 -28.76 15.13 -50.31
C SER A 469 -28.30 16.25 -51.25
N VAL A 470 -26.98 16.48 -51.37
CA VAL A 470 -26.41 17.45 -52.33
C VAL A 470 -26.72 17.04 -53.77
N ARG A 471 -26.56 15.75 -54.09
CA ARG A 471 -26.88 15.22 -55.42
C ARG A 471 -28.35 15.38 -55.76
N LEU A 472 -29.27 15.07 -54.84
CA LEU A 472 -30.71 15.27 -55.02
C LEU A 472 -31.07 16.75 -55.22
N TRP A 473 -30.43 17.66 -54.47
CA TRP A 473 -30.62 19.10 -54.63
C TRP A 473 -30.16 19.59 -56.01
N LEU A 474 -28.98 19.15 -56.48
CA LEU A 474 -28.48 19.49 -57.82
C LEU A 474 -29.38 18.97 -58.94
N VAL A 475 -29.96 17.77 -58.80
CA VAL A 475 -30.90 17.21 -59.79
C VAL A 475 -32.20 18.02 -59.82
N ARG A 476 -32.72 18.44 -58.66
CA ARG A 476 -33.93 19.29 -58.59
C ARG A 476 -33.73 20.68 -59.19
N ARG A 477 -32.51 21.23 -59.14
CA ARG A 477 -32.20 22.57 -59.66
C ARG A 477 -32.01 22.62 -61.19
N ARG A 478 -31.87 21.45 -61.83
CA ARG A 478 -31.71 21.30 -63.29
C ARG A 478 -33.01 20.92 -64.02
N ARG A 479 -34.07 20.63 -63.27
CA ARG A 479 -35.44 20.54 -63.78
C ARG A 479 -36.14 21.85 -63.48
#